data_AF-A0A8X7RED4-F1
#
_entry.id   AF-A0A8X7RED4-F1
#
_cell.length_a   1.000
_cell.length_b   1.000
_cell.length_c   1.000
_cell.angle_alpha   90.00
_cell.angle_beta   90.00
_cell.angle_gamma   90.00
#
_symmetry.space_group_name_H-M   'P 1'
#
loop_
_entity.id
_entity.type
_entity.pdbx_description
1 polymer ?
#
loop_
_entity_poly.entity_id
_entity_poly.type
_entity_poly.pdbx_seq_one_letter_code
_entity_poly.pdbx_strand_id
1 'polypeptide(L)' 'MSENSTVARICNTAPSECGAKSITLCLEDFKSLSEGAKQFDKLVNMKVAAALAQVGAVRASEIKTLRHTRGD' A
#
# COMPACT_ATOMS: atom_id res chain seq x y z
N MET A 1 -3.04 -18.74 -20.69
CA MET A 1 -3.56 -19.37 -19.47
C MET A 1 -3.50 -18.33 -18.37
N SER A 2 -4.64 -17.75 -17.98
CA SER A 2 -4.73 -16.73 -16.94
C SER A 2 -5.86 -17.13 -16.03
N GLU A 3 -5.55 -17.96 -15.03
CA GLU A 3 -6.46 -18.28 -13.95
C GLU A 3 -6.00 -17.52 -12.71
N ASN A 4 -6.29 -16.22 -12.68
CA ASN A 4 -6.37 -15.49 -11.42
C ASN A 4 -7.68 -15.91 -10.74
N SER A 5 -7.72 -17.14 -10.22
CA SER A 5 -8.81 -17.63 -9.40
C SER A 5 -8.22 -18.10 -8.08
N THR A 6 -7.73 -17.14 -7.30
CA THR A 6 -7.59 -17.29 -5.85
C THR A 6 -9.00 -17.37 -5.28
N VAL A 7 -9.62 -18.54 -5.46
CA VAL A 7 -10.82 -18.93 -4.75
C VAL A 7 -10.40 -19.02 -3.28
N ALA A 8 -10.60 -17.92 -2.55
CA ALA A 8 -10.70 -17.95 -1.11
C ALA A 8 -11.81 -18.97 -0.80
N ARG A 9 -11.38 -20.18 -0.45
CA ARG A 9 -12.28 -21.29 -0.11
C ARG A 9 -12.86 -20.94 1.26
N ILE A 10 -13.85 -20.05 1.29
CA ILE A 10 -14.61 -19.70 2.48
C ILE A 10 -15.12 -21.01 3.05
N CYS A 11 -14.51 -21.44 4.16
CA CYS A 11 -14.86 -22.69 4.81
C CYS A 11 -16.35 -22.63 5.16
N ASN A 12 -17.15 -23.46 4.48
CA ASN A 12 -18.58 -23.62 4.67
C ASN A 12 -18.93 -23.76 6.17
N THR A 13 -19.27 -22.66 6.81
CA THR A 13 -19.91 -22.62 8.13
C THR A 13 -20.97 -21.51 8.05
N ALA A 14 -22.17 -21.85 8.50
CA ALA A 14 -23.47 -21.23 8.21
C ALA A 14 -23.53 -19.69 8.24
N PRO A 15 -24.50 -19.04 7.53
CA PRO A 15 -24.67 -17.59 7.61
C PRO A 15 -25.00 -17.18 9.05
N SER A 16 -24.07 -16.47 9.68
CA SER A 16 -24.29 -15.84 10.99
C SER A 16 -25.16 -14.59 10.77
N GLU A 17 -26.43 -14.70 11.14
CA GLU A 17 -27.39 -13.61 11.22
C GLU A 17 -27.22 -12.88 12.56
N CYS A 18 -26.19 -12.04 12.67
CA CYS A 18 -26.07 -10.99 13.69
C CYS A 18 -25.00 -9.98 13.27
N GLY A 19 -25.19 -8.69 13.59
CA GLY A 19 -24.30 -7.61 13.17
C GLY A 19 -22.83 -7.84 13.55
N ALA A 20 -21.94 -7.61 12.58
CA ALA A 20 -20.52 -8.02 12.47
C ALA A 20 -20.32 -9.48 11.97
N LYS A 21 -20.27 -9.61 10.63
CA LYS A 21 -19.92 -10.85 9.94
C LYS A 21 -18.50 -11.27 10.35
N SER A 22 -18.38 -12.33 11.14
CA SER A 22 -17.08 -12.92 11.47
C SER A 22 -16.53 -13.67 10.25
N ILE A 23 -15.30 -13.34 9.84
CA ILE A 23 -14.58 -14.07 8.79
C ILE A 23 -13.65 -15.06 9.47
N THR A 24 -13.91 -16.35 9.29
CA THR A 24 -12.99 -17.41 9.75
C THR A 24 -11.95 -17.64 8.67
N LEU A 25 -10.67 -17.45 9.00
CA LEU A 25 -9.54 -17.70 8.12
C LEU A 25 -8.79 -18.94 8.59
N CYS A 26 -8.24 -19.71 7.65
CA CYS A 26 -7.26 -20.73 8.02
C CYS A 26 -5.92 -20.05 8.35
N LEU A 27 -5.05 -20.75 9.09
CA LEU A 27 -3.76 -20.20 9.52
C LEU A 27 -2.88 -19.77 8.35
N GLU A 28 -2.94 -20.50 7.24
CA GLU A 28 -2.17 -20.22 6.02
C GLU A 28 -2.66 -18.94 5.35
N ASP A 29 -3.97 -18.77 5.21
CA ASP A 29 -4.59 -17.54 4.68
C ASP A 29 -4.25 -16.33 5.55
N PHE A 30 -4.31 -16.49 6.87
CA PHE A 30 -3.96 -15.44 7.81
C PHE A 30 -2.48 -15.03 7.68
N LYS A 31 -1.57 -16.01 7.59
CA LYS A 31 -0.13 -15.74 7.38
C LYS A 31 0.13 -15.03 6.05
N SER A 32 -0.50 -15.49 4.97
CA SER A 32 -0.38 -14.89 3.65
C SER A 32 -0.87 -13.44 3.65
N LEU A 33 -2.04 -13.20 4.25
CA LEU A 33 -2.59 -11.85 4.41
C LEU A 33 -1.69 -10.95 5.25
N SER A 34 -1.13 -11.48 6.34
CA SER A 34 -0.20 -10.73 7.20
C SER A 34 1.09 -10.35 6.45
N GLU A 35 1.64 -11.23 5.64
CA GLU A 35 2.83 -10.93 4.82
C GLU A 35 2.50 -9.93 3.70
N GLY A 36 1.32 -10.02 3.10
CA GLY A 36 0.83 -9.03 2.14
C GLY A 36 0.70 -7.63 2.77
N ALA A 37 0.17 -7.56 3.99
CA ALA A 37 0.03 -6.30 4.72
C ALA A 37 1.39 -5.63 5.01
N LYS A 38 2.40 -6.42 5.41
CA LYS A 38 3.78 -5.91 5.62
C LYS A 38 4.40 -5.36 4.34
N GLN A 39 4.21 -6.05 3.21
CA GLN A 39 4.69 -5.59 1.91
C GLN A 39 4.00 -4.29 1.48
N PHE A 40 2.69 -4.18 1.72
CA PHE A 40 1.94 -2.97 1.42
C PHE A 40 2.45 -1.76 2.22
N ASP A 41 2.68 -1.94 3.52
CA ASP A 41 3.23 -0.88 4.37
C ASP A 41 4.59 -0.37 3.87
N LYS A 42 5.47 -1.30 3.47
CA LYS A 42 6.76 -0.96 2.85
C LYS A 42 6.58 -0.16 1.55
N LEU A 43 5.63 -0.53 0.70
CA LEU A 43 5.36 0.17 -0.56
C LEU A 43 4.82 1.59 -0.32
N VAL A 44 3.94 1.77 0.66
CA VAL A 44 3.43 3.09 1.04
C VAL A 44 4.56 4.00 1.50
N ASN A 45 5.43 3.52 2.39
CA ASN A 45 6.58 4.28 2.88
C ASN A 45 7.52 4.69 1.74
N MET A 46 7.79 3.78 0.80
CA MET A 46 8.60 4.09 -0.37
C MET A 46 7.96 5.16 -1.26
N LYS A 47 6.65 5.09 -1.49
CA LYS A 47 5.92 6.07 -2.30
C LYS A 47 5.95 7.46 -1.66
N VAL A 48 5.80 7.54 -0.34
CA VAL A 48 5.92 8.81 0.41
C VAL A 48 7.33 9.37 0.29
N ALA A 49 8.36 8.54 0.49
CA ALA A 49 9.75 8.98 0.36
C ALA A 49 10.07 9.51 -1.04
N ALA A 50 9.60 8.84 -2.09
CA ALA A 50 9.77 9.27 -3.47
C ALA A 50 9.07 10.61 -3.75
N ALA A 51 7.83 10.78 -3.26
CA ALA A 51 7.11 12.04 -3.39
C ALA A 51 7.84 13.19 -2.66
N LEU A 52 8.33 12.94 -1.44
CA LEU A 52 9.10 13.94 -0.69
C LEU A 52 10.39 14.33 -1.40
N ALA A 53 11.10 13.36 -1.99
CA ALA A 53 12.31 13.62 -2.77
C ALA A 53 12.01 14.47 -4.03
N GLN A 54 10.93 14.17 -4.75
CA GLN A 54 10.51 14.97 -5.91
C GLN A 54 10.18 16.41 -5.53
N VAL A 55 9.40 16.62 -4.47
CA VAL A 55 9.09 17.98 -3.99
C VAL A 55 10.37 18.70 -3.51
N GLY A 56 11.29 17.98 -2.87
CA GLY A 56 12.61 18.50 -2.51
C GLY A 56 13.41 18.99 -3.71
N ALA A 57 13.45 18.21 -4.79
CA ALA A 57 14.14 18.57 -6.03
C ALA A 57 13.52 19.81 -6.70
N VAL A 58 12.19 19.90 -6.74
CA VAL A 58 11.48 21.08 -7.28
C VAL A 58 11.81 22.33 -6.47
N ARG A 59 11.70 22.27 -5.13
CA ARG A 59 12.05 23.41 -4.27
C ARG A 59 13.50 23.86 -4.44
N ALA A 60 14.44 22.91 -4.53
CA ALA A 60 15.84 23.23 -4.78
C ALA A 60 16.04 23.92 -6.14
N SER A 61 15.31 23.47 -7.17
CA SER A 61 15.31 24.09 -8.50
C SER A 61 14.76 25.53 -8.48
N GLU A 62 13.65 25.74 -7.78
CA GLU A 62 13.04 27.07 -7.62
C GLU A 62 14.00 28.04 -6.93
N ILE A 63 14.63 27.63 -5.82
CA ILE A 63 15.62 28.46 -5.11
C ILE A 63 16.81 28.80 -6.02
N LYS A 64 17.33 27.83 -6.77
CA LYS A 64 18.44 28.04 -7.72
C LYS A 64 18.05 29.03 -8.82
N THR A 65 16.83 28.90 -9.34
CA THR A 65 16.30 29.79 -10.38
C THR A 65 16.11 31.22 -9.85
N LEU A 66 15.57 31.37 -8.64
CA LEU A 66 15.39 32.68 -7.99
C LEU A 66 16.72 33.37 -7.70
N ARG A 67 17.77 32.62 -7.31
CA ARG A 67 19.11 33.18 -7.14
C ARG A 67 19.74 33.58 -8.47
N HIS A 68 19.43 32.87 -9.55
CA HIS A 68 19.96 33.20 -10.88
C HIS A 68 19.27 34.43 -11.51
N THR A 69 17.98 34.66 -11.25
CA THR A 69 17.24 35.83 -11.76
C THR A 69 17.48 37.10 -10.94
N ARG A 70 17.88 36.97 -9.68
CA ARG A 70 18.28 38.07 -8.81
C ARG A 70 19.81 38.22 -8.87
N GLY A 71 20.28 38.76 -9.99
CA GLY A 71 21.69 38.79 -10.42
C GLY A 71 22.77 38.81 -9.33
N ASP A 72 23.69 37.86 -9.45
CA ASP A 72 25.11 38.05 -9.12
C ASP A 72 25.80 38.83 -10.25
#